data_AF-A0AAW9YB74-F1
#
_entry.id   AF-A0AAW9YB74-F1
#
_cell.length_a   1.000
_cell.length_b   1.000
_cell.length_c   1.000
_cell.angle_alpha   90.00
_cell.angle_beta   90.00
_cell.angle_gamma   90.00
#
_symmetry.space_group_name_H-M   'P 1'
#
loop_
_entity.id
_entity.type
_entity.pdbx_description
1 polymer ?
#
loop_
_entity_poly.entity_id
_entity_poly.type
_entity_poly.pdbx_seq_one_letter_code
_entity_poly.pdbx_strand_id
1 'polypeptide(L)'
;MTTDNTKLEYAKLATHFYKRLHDKSIPLTAKNIADELSACAPEYRPAYWRRLRCALVYHQDFLGYGDASKRIHKVINLVTVKSSTVTVKPKQNRVKTISLADEVALIDYFKQRNDISMIAAIRIFQLSGIRPAELANITVESNKLIIVGAKKSHNGTRGADRVLQFEGADPQILQYLVRHAQMTDIGSMQDRLRSAGKRLWPRRKSVPTFYSWRHQLGSELKRSGLDRLHIAYLMGHQATASVDRYGNRKTAKGGKLPSCPTDADLSQIRITHNPLPVDNKNYCKSAMQKTEPESKKEDNSNISMKGLAAYISR
;
A
#
# COMPACT_ATOMS: atom_id res chain seq x y z
N MET A 1 -15.38 -3.29 7.51
CA MET A 1 -15.19 -4.75 7.58
C MET A 1 -13.86 -5.17 6.96
N THR A 2 -13.21 -6.20 7.50
CA THR A 2 -11.95 -6.78 7.03
C THR A 2 -12.23 -7.72 5.85
N THR A 3 -11.50 -7.60 4.73
CA THR A 3 -11.73 -8.45 3.55
C THR A 3 -11.33 -9.90 3.82
N ASP A 4 -11.93 -10.87 3.13
CA ASP A 4 -11.64 -12.30 3.35
C ASP A 4 -10.18 -12.66 3.09
N ASN A 5 -9.56 -12.04 2.08
CA ASN A 5 -8.11 -12.15 1.86
C ASN A 5 -7.29 -11.65 3.06
N THR A 6 -7.73 -10.58 3.72
CA THR A 6 -7.04 -10.06 4.91
C THR A 6 -7.19 -11.02 6.09
N LYS A 7 -8.36 -11.64 6.26
CA LYS A 7 -8.58 -12.67 7.29
C LYS A 7 -7.65 -13.86 7.10
N LEU A 8 -7.55 -14.37 5.87
CA LEU A 8 -6.64 -15.48 5.53
C LEU A 8 -5.17 -15.12 5.78
N GLU A 9 -4.75 -13.91 5.38
CA GLU A 9 -3.40 -13.43 5.66
C GLU A 9 -3.12 -13.30 7.16
N TYR A 10 -4.11 -12.91 7.96
CA TYR A 10 -3.96 -12.79 9.42
C TYR A 10 -3.83 -14.15 10.07
N ALA A 11 -4.66 -15.12 9.68
CA ALA A 11 -4.55 -16.50 10.17
C ALA A 11 -3.18 -17.11 9.88
N LYS A 12 -2.68 -16.95 8.63
CA LYS A 12 -1.33 -17.41 8.25
C LYS A 12 -0.25 -16.74 9.09
N LEU A 13 -0.32 -15.42 9.25
CA LEU A 13 0.68 -14.66 10.00
C LEU A 13 0.72 -15.06 11.49
N ALA A 14 -0.45 -15.28 12.10
CA ALA A 14 -0.56 -15.77 13.47
C ALA A 14 0.01 -17.19 13.61
N THR A 15 -0.32 -18.09 12.68
CA THR A 15 0.18 -19.47 12.67
C THR A 15 1.71 -19.53 12.59
N HIS A 16 2.32 -18.73 11.71
CA HIS A 16 3.79 -18.61 11.65
C HIS A 16 4.40 -18.09 12.96
N PHE A 17 3.71 -17.20 13.66
CA PHE A 17 4.16 -16.71 14.95
C PHE A 17 4.08 -17.79 16.04
N TYR A 18 3.03 -18.61 16.05
CA TYR A 18 2.92 -19.76 16.95
C TYR A 18 4.00 -20.80 16.68
N LYS A 19 4.31 -21.06 15.41
CA LYS A 19 5.44 -21.91 15.03
C LYS A 19 6.75 -21.37 15.60
N ARG A 20 6.97 -20.06 15.57
CA ARG A 20 8.14 -19.44 16.21
C ARG A 20 8.21 -19.69 17.71
N LEU A 21 7.09 -19.68 18.44
CA LEU A 21 7.08 -20.04 19.87
C LEU A 21 7.44 -21.51 20.06
N HIS A 22 6.83 -22.39 19.25
CA HIS A 22 7.10 -23.82 19.26
C HIS A 22 8.58 -24.13 18.98
N ASP A 23 9.17 -23.51 17.95
CA ASP A 23 10.58 -23.67 17.58
C ASP A 23 11.55 -23.18 18.68
N LYS A 24 11.08 -22.31 19.57
CA LYS A 24 11.80 -21.86 20.78
C LYS A 24 11.49 -22.68 22.03
N SER A 25 10.68 -23.74 21.91
CA SER A 25 10.17 -24.52 23.03
C SER A 25 9.41 -23.68 24.08
N ILE A 26 8.75 -22.60 23.64
CA ILE A 26 7.95 -21.73 24.49
C ILE A 26 6.49 -22.21 24.44
N PRO A 27 5.86 -22.54 25.59
CA PRO A 27 4.47 -22.96 25.62
C PRO A 27 3.53 -21.90 25.05
N LEU A 28 2.53 -22.32 24.28
CA LEU A 28 1.50 -21.43 23.75
C LEU A 28 0.54 -21.04 24.88
N THR A 29 0.79 -19.89 25.49
CA THR A 29 -0.09 -19.27 26.48
C THR A 29 -0.32 -17.81 26.13
N ALA A 30 -1.42 -17.21 26.58
CA ALA A 30 -1.71 -15.78 26.35
C ALA A 30 -0.55 -14.88 26.81
N LYS A 31 0.08 -15.23 27.94
CA LYS A 31 1.27 -14.55 28.46
C LYS A 31 2.44 -14.68 27.50
N ASN A 32 2.81 -15.90 27.13
CA ASN A 32 3.98 -16.15 26.29
C ASN A 32 3.84 -15.56 24.88
N ILE A 33 2.63 -15.55 24.30
CA ILE A 33 2.38 -14.90 23.01
C ILE A 33 2.62 -13.38 23.12
N ALA A 34 2.13 -12.75 24.19
CA ALA A 34 2.32 -11.31 24.42
C ALA A 34 3.79 -10.96 24.69
N ASP A 35 4.47 -11.76 25.52
CA ASP A 35 5.86 -11.55 25.90
C ASP A 35 6.79 -11.74 24.69
N GLU A 36 6.60 -12.80 23.90
CA GLU A 36 7.36 -13.02 22.66
C GLU A 36 7.07 -11.94 21.62
N LEU A 37 5.81 -11.45 21.52
CA LEU A 37 5.47 -10.35 20.60
C LEU A 37 6.21 -9.07 20.99
N SER A 38 6.33 -8.78 22.28
CA SER A 38 7.13 -7.66 22.79
C SER A 38 8.62 -7.86 22.49
N ALA A 39 9.15 -9.03 22.80
CA ALA A 39 10.56 -9.38 22.62
C ALA A 39 11.02 -9.30 21.16
N CYS A 40 10.18 -9.74 20.21
CA CYS A 40 10.52 -9.73 18.78
C CYS A 40 10.37 -8.34 18.12
N ALA A 41 9.94 -7.30 18.85
CA ALA A 41 9.69 -5.98 18.28
C ALA A 41 10.91 -5.39 17.52
N PRO A 42 12.15 -5.48 18.02
CA PRO A 42 13.34 -4.96 17.33
C PRO A 42 13.65 -5.65 15.99
N GLU A 43 13.22 -6.90 15.82
CA GLU A 43 13.48 -7.68 14.60
C GLU A 43 12.68 -7.18 13.40
N TYR A 44 11.56 -6.49 13.68
CA TYR A 44 10.58 -6.06 12.69
C TYR A 44 10.53 -4.54 12.54
N ARG A 45 10.06 -4.09 11.37
CA ARG A 45 9.65 -2.70 11.24
C ARG A 45 8.35 -2.45 12.01
N PRO A 46 8.14 -1.26 12.59
CA PRO A 46 6.96 -0.98 13.40
C PRO A 46 5.62 -1.26 12.71
N ALA A 47 5.52 -0.97 11.41
CA ALA A 47 4.30 -1.24 10.64
C ALA A 47 4.01 -2.74 10.46
N TYR A 48 5.05 -3.56 10.29
CA TYR A 48 4.90 -5.01 10.20
C TYR A 48 4.54 -5.59 11.57
N TRP A 49 5.25 -5.16 12.62
CA TRP A 49 4.94 -5.57 13.99
C TRP A 49 3.50 -5.25 14.37
N ARG A 50 3.01 -4.04 14.02
CA ARG A 50 1.60 -3.69 14.26
C ARG A 50 0.65 -4.63 13.53
N ARG A 51 0.94 -4.99 12.28
CA ARG A 51 0.15 -5.96 11.51
C ARG A 51 0.17 -7.34 12.17
N LEU A 52 1.34 -7.78 12.65
CA LEU A 52 1.50 -9.03 13.39
C LEU A 52 0.65 -9.04 14.67
N ARG A 53 0.70 -7.97 15.48
CA ARG A 53 -0.19 -7.80 16.64
C ARG A 53 -1.66 -7.90 16.24
N CYS A 54 -2.10 -7.17 15.21
CA CYS A 54 -3.48 -7.22 14.73
C CYS A 54 -3.89 -8.63 14.26
N ALA A 55 -2.99 -9.35 13.59
CA ALA A 55 -3.24 -10.72 13.15
C ALA A 55 -3.39 -11.69 14.33
N LEU A 56 -2.56 -11.54 15.36
CA LEU A 56 -2.65 -12.34 16.59
C LEU A 56 -3.94 -12.07 17.36
N VAL A 57 -4.32 -10.79 17.52
CA VAL A 57 -5.60 -10.37 18.13
C VAL A 57 -6.77 -11.00 17.38
N TYR A 58 -6.83 -10.79 16.06
CA TYR A 58 -7.87 -11.37 15.21
C TYR A 58 -7.96 -12.89 15.35
N HIS A 59 -6.81 -13.57 15.31
CA HIS A 59 -6.79 -15.03 15.33
C HIS A 59 -7.17 -15.59 16.71
N GLN A 60 -6.79 -14.93 17.80
CA GLN A 60 -7.22 -15.32 19.14
C GLN A 60 -8.72 -15.11 19.34
N ASP A 61 -9.28 -14.00 18.85
CA ASP A 61 -10.74 -13.77 18.85
C ASP A 61 -11.47 -14.84 18.03
N PHE A 62 -10.97 -15.16 16.83
CA PHE A 62 -11.53 -16.19 15.96
C PHE A 62 -11.56 -17.58 16.62
N LEU A 63 -10.55 -17.90 17.43
CA LEU A 63 -10.48 -19.15 18.18
C LEU A 63 -11.23 -19.11 19.53
N GLY A 64 -11.91 -18.01 19.86
CA GLY A 64 -12.66 -17.86 21.11
C GLY A 64 -11.84 -17.45 22.34
N TYR A 65 -10.56 -17.10 22.18
CA TYR A 65 -9.67 -16.69 23.27
C TYR A 65 -9.69 -15.16 23.49
N GLY A 66 -10.85 -14.63 23.88
CA GLY A 66 -11.06 -13.19 24.04
C GLY A 66 -10.11 -12.51 25.03
N ASP A 67 -9.77 -13.16 26.16
CA ASP A 67 -8.84 -12.57 27.13
C ASP A 67 -7.39 -12.54 26.63
N ALA A 68 -6.99 -13.56 25.86
CA ALA A 68 -5.69 -13.57 25.20
C ALA A 68 -5.62 -12.45 24.15
N SER A 69 -6.69 -12.28 23.36
CA SER A 69 -6.81 -11.18 22.40
C SER A 69 -6.68 -9.81 23.07
N LYS A 70 -7.44 -9.55 24.14
CA LYS A 70 -7.35 -8.30 24.93
C LYS A 70 -5.93 -8.07 25.46
N ARG A 71 -5.26 -9.12 25.96
CA ARG A 71 -3.89 -9.04 26.45
C ARG A 71 -2.91 -8.66 25.34
N ILE A 72 -2.96 -9.35 24.21
CA ILE A 72 -2.08 -9.09 23.04
C ILE A 72 -2.36 -7.70 22.46
N HIS A 73 -3.62 -7.28 22.43
CA HIS A 73 -4.00 -5.96 21.96
C HIS A 73 -3.32 -4.85 22.78
N LYS A 74 -3.15 -5.03 24.08
CA LYS A 74 -2.49 -4.05 24.96
C LYS A 74 -0.96 -4.00 24.81
N VAL A 75 -0.33 -4.95 24.11
CA VAL A 75 1.12 -4.97 23.93
C VAL A 75 1.57 -3.72 23.14
N ILE A 76 2.57 -3.03 23.67
CA ILE A 76 3.14 -1.81 23.10
C ILE A 76 4.42 -2.18 22.32
N ASN A 77 4.62 -1.56 21.16
CA ASN A 77 5.87 -1.71 20.42
C ASN A 77 6.97 -0.89 21.10
N LEU A 78 7.89 -1.59 21.76
CA LEU A 78 9.04 -1.02 22.46
C LEU A 78 9.93 -0.15 21.55
N VAL A 79 9.99 -0.41 20.25
CA VAL A 79 10.81 0.37 19.29
C VAL A 79 10.20 1.76 19.01
N THR A 80 8.93 1.98 19.36
CA THR A 80 8.20 3.23 19.04
C THR A 80 7.83 4.07 20.25
N VAL A 81 8.14 3.62 21.47
CA VAL A 81 7.90 4.44 22.67
C VAL A 81 8.86 5.63 22.68
N LYS A 82 8.41 6.78 23.21
CA LYS A 82 9.18 8.04 23.15
C LYS A 82 10.56 7.94 23.80
N SER A 83 10.69 7.12 24.84
CA SER A 83 11.93 6.87 25.57
C SER A 83 12.77 5.70 25.01
N SER A 84 12.38 5.13 23.86
CA SER A 84 13.09 3.99 23.27
C SER A 84 14.48 4.38 22.81
N THR A 85 15.49 3.64 23.28
CA THR A 85 16.86 3.67 22.75
C THR A 85 17.07 2.68 21.61
N VAL A 86 16.09 1.81 21.33
CA VAL A 86 16.18 0.79 20.29
C VAL A 86 16.07 1.41 18.90
N THR A 87 17.03 1.10 18.03
CA THR A 87 17.08 1.62 16.66
C THR A 87 15.97 1.03 15.79
N VAL A 88 15.24 1.89 15.07
CA VAL A 88 14.20 1.44 14.13
C VAL A 88 14.85 0.78 12.91
N LYS A 89 14.49 -0.47 12.63
CA LYS A 89 14.96 -1.19 11.43
C LYS A 89 14.67 -0.38 10.15
N PRO A 90 15.68 -0.13 9.28
CA PRO A 90 15.54 0.77 8.15
C PRO A 90 14.52 0.29 7.11
N LYS A 91 13.98 1.25 6.35
CA LYS A 91 13.13 0.93 5.20
C LYS A 91 13.97 0.30 4.09
N GLN A 92 13.42 -0.72 3.43
CA GLN A 92 14.04 -1.25 2.21
C GLN A 92 14.05 -0.15 1.16
N ASN A 93 15.22 0.06 0.55
CA ASN A 93 15.36 1.02 -0.54
C ASN A 93 14.60 0.52 -1.77
N ARG A 94 13.87 1.45 -2.40
CA ARG A 94 13.08 1.20 -3.61
C ARG A 94 13.34 2.33 -4.59
N VAL A 95 13.37 1.98 -5.88
CA VAL A 95 13.46 2.96 -6.96
C VAL A 95 12.15 3.75 -7.00
N LYS A 96 12.23 5.06 -6.82
CA LYS A 96 11.07 5.98 -6.83
C LYS A 96 11.02 6.86 -8.09
N THR A 97 12.08 6.83 -8.88
CA THR A 97 12.26 7.65 -10.07
C THR A 97 12.90 6.79 -11.14
N ILE A 98 12.51 6.97 -12.39
CA ILE A 98 13.04 6.20 -13.53
C ILE A 98 13.77 7.16 -14.47
N SER A 99 15.02 6.86 -14.83
CA SER A 99 15.75 7.61 -15.86
C SER A 99 15.21 7.27 -17.25
N LEU A 100 15.35 8.21 -18.20
CA LEU A 100 14.99 7.96 -19.58
C LEU A 100 15.78 6.76 -20.13
N ALA A 101 17.07 6.68 -19.81
CA ALA A 101 17.92 5.54 -20.17
C ALA A 101 17.41 4.20 -19.60
N ASP A 102 16.97 4.17 -18.34
CA ASP A 102 16.42 2.95 -17.74
C ASP A 102 15.07 2.56 -18.38
N GLU A 103 14.23 3.54 -18.69
CA GLU A 103 12.96 3.32 -19.37
C GLU A 103 13.16 2.75 -20.78
N VAL A 104 14.04 3.38 -21.57
CA VAL A 104 14.39 2.94 -22.92
C VAL A 104 14.94 1.51 -22.87
N ALA A 105 15.90 1.23 -21.98
CA ALA A 105 16.47 -0.10 -21.83
C ALA A 105 15.43 -1.18 -21.48
N LEU A 106 14.46 -0.88 -20.61
CA LEU A 106 13.37 -1.81 -20.29
C LEU A 106 12.45 -2.03 -21.47
N ILE A 107 12.04 -0.96 -22.16
CA ILE A 107 11.17 -1.07 -23.33
C ILE A 107 11.86 -1.89 -24.42
N ASP A 108 13.12 -1.63 -24.71
CA ASP A 108 13.87 -2.34 -25.74
C ASP A 108 14.10 -3.81 -25.35
N TYR A 109 14.33 -4.11 -24.06
CA TYR A 109 14.40 -5.48 -23.56
C TYR A 109 13.15 -6.29 -23.88
N PHE A 110 11.96 -5.69 -23.73
CA PHE A 110 10.68 -6.35 -24.01
C PHE A 110 10.32 -6.34 -25.49
N LYS A 111 10.69 -5.30 -26.25
CA LYS A 111 10.56 -5.27 -27.72
C LYS A 111 11.31 -6.40 -28.39
N GLN A 112 12.57 -6.63 -28.02
CA GLN A 112 13.38 -7.74 -28.56
C GLN A 112 12.78 -9.13 -28.29
N ARG A 113 11.83 -9.23 -27.35
CA ARG A 113 11.13 -10.45 -26.96
C ARG A 113 9.68 -10.49 -27.47
N ASN A 114 9.29 -9.55 -28.32
CA ASN A 114 7.94 -9.38 -28.83
C ASN A 114 6.86 -9.34 -27.72
N ASP A 115 7.22 -8.79 -26.56
CA ASP A 115 6.37 -8.75 -25.38
C ASP A 115 5.50 -7.48 -25.35
N ILE A 116 4.54 -7.44 -26.26
CA ILE A 116 3.66 -6.28 -26.49
C ILE A 116 2.90 -5.92 -25.22
N SER A 117 2.40 -6.92 -24.48
CA SER A 117 1.65 -6.71 -23.24
C SER A 117 2.45 -5.95 -22.19
N MET A 118 3.73 -6.28 -22.02
CA MET A 118 4.60 -5.57 -21.07
C MET A 118 4.92 -4.14 -21.52
N ILE A 119 5.17 -3.94 -22.82
CA ILE A 119 5.43 -2.60 -23.37
C ILE A 119 4.20 -1.72 -23.17
N ALA A 120 3.02 -2.24 -23.50
CA ALA A 120 1.75 -1.57 -23.30
C ALA A 120 1.51 -1.23 -21.82
N ALA A 121 1.76 -2.19 -20.92
CA ALA A 121 1.66 -1.96 -19.48
C ALA A 121 2.61 -0.84 -19.02
N ILE A 122 3.90 -0.88 -19.38
CA ILE A 122 4.88 0.17 -19.03
C ILE A 122 4.36 1.54 -19.45
N ARG A 123 3.85 1.68 -20.68
CA ARG A 123 3.27 2.95 -21.18
C ARG A 123 2.06 3.39 -20.38
N ILE A 124 1.13 2.48 -20.05
CA ILE A 124 -0.01 2.81 -19.19
C ILE A 124 0.44 3.29 -17.81
N PHE A 125 1.38 2.60 -17.15
CA PHE A 125 1.88 3.03 -15.83
C PHE A 125 2.62 4.36 -15.88
N GLN A 126 3.35 4.63 -16.97
CA GLN A 126 4.04 5.89 -17.20
C GLN A 126 3.05 7.06 -17.33
N LEU A 127 2.01 6.89 -18.14
CA LEU A 127 1.02 7.93 -18.42
C LEU A 127 0.08 8.18 -17.22
N SER A 128 -0.38 7.11 -16.57
CA SER A 128 -1.50 7.18 -15.60
C SER A 128 -1.08 7.04 -14.14
N GLY A 129 0.10 6.48 -13.86
CA GLY A 129 0.56 6.20 -12.50
C GLY A 129 -0.41 5.34 -11.67
N ILE A 130 -1.24 4.52 -12.31
CA ILE A 130 -2.19 3.61 -11.64
C ILE A 130 -1.49 2.67 -10.65
N ARG A 131 -2.25 2.11 -9.71
CA ARG A 131 -1.74 0.99 -8.90
C ARG A 131 -1.75 -0.27 -9.74
N PRO A 132 -0.80 -1.20 -9.53
CA PRO A 132 -0.79 -2.47 -10.26
C PRO A 132 -2.14 -3.21 -10.23
N ALA A 133 -2.75 -3.34 -9.05
CA ALA A 133 -4.04 -4.00 -8.88
C ALA A 133 -5.23 -3.27 -9.55
N GLU A 134 -5.04 -2.07 -10.08
CA GLU A 134 -6.09 -1.36 -10.83
C GLU A 134 -6.12 -1.78 -12.30
N LEU A 135 -4.99 -2.23 -12.86
CA LEU A 135 -4.82 -2.46 -14.31
C LEU A 135 -5.92 -3.34 -14.93
N ALA A 136 -6.32 -4.41 -14.24
CA ALA A 136 -7.29 -5.37 -14.74
C ALA A 136 -8.70 -4.78 -15.00
N ASN A 137 -9.05 -3.69 -14.33
CA ASN A 137 -10.40 -3.10 -14.35
C ASN A 137 -10.43 -1.69 -14.95
N ILE A 138 -9.39 -1.30 -15.69
CA ILE A 138 -9.37 0.00 -16.37
C ILE A 138 -10.17 -0.11 -17.67
N THR A 139 -10.98 0.89 -17.94
CA THR A 139 -11.66 1.06 -19.22
C THR A 139 -11.27 2.38 -19.88
N VAL A 140 -11.47 2.46 -21.19
CA VAL A 140 -11.17 3.65 -21.99
C VAL A 140 -12.47 4.22 -22.52
N GLU A 141 -12.66 5.52 -22.37
CA GLU A 141 -13.75 6.26 -22.98
C GLU A 141 -13.16 7.49 -23.68
N SER A 142 -13.13 7.45 -25.02
CA SER A 142 -12.44 8.48 -25.82
C SER A 142 -10.99 8.67 -25.34
N ASN A 143 -10.61 9.87 -24.90
CA ASN A 143 -9.31 10.22 -24.36
C ASN A 143 -9.24 10.15 -22.82
N LYS A 144 -10.16 9.40 -22.19
CA LYS A 144 -10.22 9.21 -20.73
C LYS A 144 -9.88 7.77 -20.34
N LEU A 145 -9.19 7.62 -19.22
CA LEU A 145 -9.10 6.34 -18.50
C LEU A 145 -10.02 6.36 -17.30
N ILE A 146 -10.94 5.41 -17.24
CA ILE A 146 -11.81 5.18 -16.09
C ILE A 146 -11.19 4.08 -15.24
N ILE A 147 -10.96 4.40 -13.98
CA ILE A 147 -10.21 3.54 -13.08
C ILE A 147 -11.05 3.23 -11.87
N VAL A 148 -11.39 1.95 -11.71
CA VAL A 148 -11.96 1.43 -10.48
C VAL A 148 -10.85 1.33 -9.43
N GLY A 149 -10.98 2.10 -8.35
CA GLY A 149 -10.00 2.23 -7.29
C GLY A 149 -9.74 0.91 -6.58
N ALA A 150 -8.47 0.52 -6.51
CA ALA A 150 -8.07 -0.61 -5.68
C ALA A 150 -8.10 -0.21 -4.19
N LYS A 151 -8.25 -1.22 -3.32
CA LYS A 151 -8.21 -1.08 -1.85
C LYS A 151 -9.39 -0.34 -1.21
N LYS A 152 -10.56 -0.36 -1.85
CA LYS A 152 -11.86 -0.04 -1.23
C LYS A 152 -11.99 -0.84 0.06
N SER A 153 -11.78 -0.17 1.19
CA SER A 153 -11.78 -0.78 2.53
C SER A 153 -12.21 0.24 3.57
N HIS A 154 -12.44 -0.21 4.81
CA HIS A 154 -12.89 0.65 5.91
C HIS A 154 -14.14 1.47 5.52
N ASN A 155 -15.18 0.80 5.02
CA ASN A 155 -16.46 1.40 4.61
C ASN A 155 -16.28 2.53 3.58
N GLY A 156 -15.43 2.32 2.56
CA GLY A 156 -15.23 3.28 1.48
C GLY A 156 -14.33 4.46 1.82
N THR A 157 -13.53 4.39 2.90
CA THR A 157 -12.62 5.46 3.32
C THR A 157 -11.17 5.28 2.85
N ARG A 158 -10.89 4.25 2.05
CA ARG A 158 -9.62 4.07 1.35
C ARG A 158 -9.83 3.64 -0.10
N GLY A 159 -9.05 4.22 -1.01
CA GLY A 159 -9.09 3.91 -2.45
C GLY A 159 -10.29 4.57 -3.12
N ALA A 160 -10.05 5.32 -4.19
CA ALA A 160 -11.10 6.04 -4.92
C ALA A 160 -11.09 5.63 -6.39
N ASP A 161 -12.30 5.50 -6.93
CA ASP A 161 -12.51 5.54 -8.37
C ASP A 161 -12.13 6.92 -8.89
N ARG A 162 -11.68 6.98 -10.13
CA ARG A 162 -11.29 8.25 -10.76
C ARG A 162 -11.30 8.13 -12.26
N VAL A 163 -11.37 9.28 -12.90
CA VAL A 163 -11.19 9.43 -14.34
C VAL A 163 -9.94 10.27 -14.59
N LEU A 164 -9.06 9.80 -15.46
CA LEU A 164 -7.89 10.55 -15.91
C LEU A 164 -8.12 11.01 -17.35
N GLN A 165 -8.02 12.32 -17.57
CA GLN A 165 -8.19 12.95 -18.88
C GLN A 165 -6.82 13.15 -19.54
N PHE A 166 -6.68 12.75 -20.81
CA PHE A 166 -5.42 12.88 -21.57
C PHE A 166 -5.61 13.81 -22.76
N GLU A 167 -5.27 15.08 -22.58
CA GLU A 167 -5.40 16.09 -23.63
C GLU A 167 -4.53 15.79 -24.85
N GLY A 168 -5.17 15.77 -26.04
CA GLY A 168 -4.52 15.46 -27.31
C GLY A 168 -4.01 14.02 -27.44
N ALA A 169 -4.49 13.09 -26.60
CA ALA A 169 -4.22 11.66 -26.80
C ALA A 169 -5.19 11.07 -27.82
N ASP A 170 -4.66 10.22 -28.70
CA ASP A 170 -5.47 9.43 -29.63
C ASP A 170 -6.22 8.31 -28.86
N PRO A 171 -7.56 8.31 -28.88
CA PRO A 171 -8.37 7.27 -28.24
C PRO A 171 -8.01 5.85 -28.68
N GLN A 172 -7.66 5.64 -29.95
CA GLN A 172 -7.33 4.32 -30.49
C GLN A 172 -6.03 3.80 -29.90
N ILE A 173 -5.01 4.67 -29.76
CA ILE A 173 -3.75 4.31 -29.11
C ILE A 173 -3.99 3.97 -27.64
N LEU A 174 -4.79 4.77 -26.94
CA LEU A 174 -5.08 4.53 -25.52
C LEU A 174 -5.82 3.19 -25.33
N GLN A 175 -6.81 2.91 -26.17
CA GLN A 175 -7.55 1.65 -26.18
C GLN A 175 -6.66 0.45 -26.51
N TYR A 176 -5.76 0.58 -27.49
CA TYR A 176 -4.78 -0.44 -27.83
C TYR A 176 -3.88 -0.76 -26.64
N LEU A 177 -3.32 0.26 -25.99
CA LEU A 177 -2.44 0.08 -24.83
C LEU A 177 -3.15 -0.62 -23.67
N VAL A 178 -4.38 -0.22 -23.33
CA VAL A 178 -5.14 -0.87 -22.25
C VAL A 178 -5.45 -2.33 -22.61
N ARG A 179 -5.96 -2.59 -23.82
CA ARG A 179 -6.30 -3.94 -24.29
C ARG A 179 -5.10 -4.88 -24.19
N HIS A 180 -3.94 -4.48 -24.70
CA HIS A 180 -2.75 -5.33 -24.67
C HIS A 180 -2.16 -5.47 -23.26
N ALA A 181 -2.17 -4.41 -22.45
CA ALA A 181 -1.71 -4.49 -21.07
C ALA A 181 -2.55 -5.45 -20.20
N GLN A 182 -3.83 -5.65 -20.54
CA GLN A 182 -4.73 -6.55 -19.81
C GLN A 182 -4.65 -8.03 -20.25
N MET A 183 -3.92 -8.34 -21.33
CA MET A 183 -3.77 -9.73 -21.81
C MET A 183 -2.93 -10.61 -20.88
N THR A 184 -2.25 -10.06 -19.88
CA THR A 184 -1.42 -10.82 -18.94
C THR A 184 -1.70 -10.39 -17.51
N ASP A 185 -1.72 -11.36 -16.60
CA ASP A 185 -1.87 -11.11 -15.18
C ASP A 185 -0.79 -10.15 -14.65
N ILE A 186 -1.22 -9.22 -13.79
CA ILE A 186 -0.34 -8.19 -13.23
C ILE A 186 0.74 -8.76 -12.32
N GLY A 187 0.48 -9.87 -11.61
CA GLY A 187 1.47 -10.55 -10.78
C GLY A 187 2.62 -11.08 -11.64
N SER A 188 2.28 -11.80 -12.71
CA SER A 188 3.25 -12.26 -13.71
C SER A 188 4.05 -11.11 -14.33
N MET A 189 3.39 -10.00 -14.68
CA MET A 189 4.09 -8.82 -15.19
C MET A 189 5.07 -8.22 -14.17
N GLN A 190 4.70 -8.16 -12.90
CA GLN A 190 5.59 -7.64 -11.85
C GLN A 190 6.87 -8.49 -11.70
N ASP A 191 6.73 -9.81 -11.73
CA ASP A 191 7.87 -10.73 -11.62
C ASP A 191 8.78 -10.68 -12.86
N ARG A 192 8.19 -10.59 -14.05
CA ARG A 192 8.92 -10.41 -15.31
C ARG A 192 9.67 -9.08 -15.33
N LEU A 193 9.04 -7.98 -14.94
CA LEU A 193 9.68 -6.66 -14.85
C LEU A 193 10.85 -6.66 -13.88
N ARG A 194 10.66 -7.26 -12.69
CA ARG A 194 11.73 -7.41 -11.70
C ARG A 194 12.89 -8.24 -12.25
N SER A 195 12.59 -9.35 -12.93
CA SER A 195 13.59 -10.24 -13.52
C SER A 195 14.38 -9.55 -14.63
N ALA A 196 13.68 -8.83 -15.53
CA ALA A 196 14.31 -8.02 -16.57
C ALA A 196 15.25 -6.97 -15.95
N GLY A 197 14.78 -6.22 -14.95
CA GLY A 197 15.60 -5.23 -14.25
C GLY A 197 16.84 -5.84 -13.60
N LYS A 198 16.75 -7.05 -13.03
CA LYS A 198 17.92 -7.73 -12.44
C LYS A 198 18.90 -8.25 -13.48
N ARG A 199 18.44 -8.61 -14.68
CA ARG A 199 19.30 -8.99 -15.81
C ARG A 199 20.01 -7.78 -16.40
N LEU A 200 19.28 -6.69 -16.65
CA LEU A 200 19.83 -5.44 -17.17
C LEU A 200 20.81 -4.78 -16.19
N TRP A 201 20.53 -4.87 -14.89
CA TRP A 201 21.36 -4.24 -13.85
C TRP A 201 21.68 -5.16 -12.67
N PRO A 202 22.56 -6.16 -12.85
CA PRO A 202 22.85 -7.17 -11.82
C PRO A 202 23.39 -6.57 -10.52
N ARG A 203 24.18 -5.49 -10.60
CA ARG A 203 24.79 -4.82 -9.45
C ARG A 203 23.85 -3.90 -8.68
N ARG A 204 22.66 -3.58 -9.21
CA ARG A 204 21.71 -2.67 -8.52
C ARG A 204 21.00 -3.40 -7.39
N LYS A 205 21.10 -2.84 -6.17
CA LYS A 205 20.37 -3.33 -4.99
C LYS A 205 18.85 -3.33 -5.20
N SER A 206 18.32 -2.27 -5.82
CA SER A 206 16.90 -2.12 -6.18
C SER A 206 16.74 -1.79 -7.66
N VAL A 207 15.73 -2.35 -8.30
CA VAL A 207 15.40 -2.14 -9.71
C VAL A 207 14.03 -1.46 -9.86
N PRO A 208 13.74 -0.81 -11.00
CA PRO A 208 12.42 -0.25 -11.27
C PRO A 208 11.30 -1.27 -11.14
N THR A 209 10.12 -0.79 -10.71
CA THR A 209 8.87 -1.56 -10.64
C THR A 209 7.73 -0.67 -11.15
N PHE A 210 6.52 -1.20 -11.35
CA PHE A 210 5.36 -0.36 -11.68
C PHE A 210 5.08 0.76 -10.67
N TYR A 211 5.42 0.54 -9.38
CA TYR A 211 5.34 1.60 -8.37
C TYR A 211 6.33 2.74 -8.59
N SER A 212 7.42 2.52 -9.32
CA SER A 212 8.41 3.54 -9.64
C SER A 212 7.81 4.61 -10.55
N TRP A 213 7.07 4.25 -11.61
CA TRP A 213 6.34 5.23 -12.45
C TRP A 213 5.26 5.94 -11.65
N ARG A 214 4.52 5.24 -10.79
CA ARG A 214 3.56 5.88 -9.88
C ARG A 214 4.21 6.92 -8.96
N HIS A 215 5.40 6.63 -8.43
CA HIS A 215 6.15 7.59 -7.63
C HIS A 215 6.66 8.77 -8.45
N GLN A 216 7.10 8.52 -9.68
CA GLN A 216 7.52 9.56 -10.64
C GLN A 216 6.34 10.49 -10.96
N LEU A 217 5.18 9.96 -11.35
CA LEU A 217 3.98 10.76 -11.63
C LEU A 217 3.60 11.61 -10.42
N GLY A 218 3.62 11.04 -9.21
CA GLY A 218 3.36 11.80 -7.98
C GLY A 218 4.35 12.95 -7.74
N SER A 219 5.60 12.85 -8.22
CA SER A 219 6.55 13.97 -8.23
C SER A 219 6.22 14.99 -9.32
N GLU A 220 5.84 14.54 -10.53
CA GLU A 220 5.45 15.44 -11.62
C GLU A 220 4.23 16.30 -11.24
N LEU A 221 3.19 15.68 -10.70
CA LEU A 221 1.97 16.36 -10.26
C LEU A 221 2.24 17.39 -9.15
N LYS A 222 3.25 17.14 -8.28
CA LYS A 222 3.69 18.14 -7.30
C LYS A 222 4.46 19.30 -7.93
N ARG A 223 5.08 19.10 -9.08
CA ARG A 223 5.81 20.14 -9.83
C ARG A 223 4.88 20.97 -10.71
N SER A 224 3.77 20.41 -11.17
CA SER A 224 2.81 21.13 -12.03
C SER A 224 2.05 22.26 -11.32
N GLY A 225 2.15 22.38 -10.00
CA GLY A 225 1.46 23.41 -9.23
C GLY A 225 0.01 23.05 -8.86
N LEU A 226 -0.44 21.84 -9.19
CA LEU A 226 -1.76 21.35 -8.76
C LEU A 226 -1.87 21.33 -7.24
N ASP A 227 -3.07 21.63 -6.74
CA ASP A 227 -3.36 21.52 -5.32
C ASP A 227 -3.37 20.06 -4.84
N ARG A 228 -3.41 19.87 -3.52
CA ARG A 228 -3.36 18.53 -2.94
C ARG A 228 -4.64 17.72 -3.15
N LEU A 229 -5.78 18.36 -3.44
CA LEU A 229 -7.05 17.68 -3.71
C LEU A 229 -7.02 17.04 -5.09
N HIS A 230 -6.63 17.79 -6.11
CA HIS A 230 -6.47 17.30 -7.47
C HIS A 230 -5.37 16.24 -7.55
N ILE A 231 -4.24 16.43 -6.86
CA ILE A 231 -3.21 15.37 -6.79
C ILE A 231 -3.76 14.11 -6.10
N ALA A 232 -4.54 14.27 -5.02
CA ALA A 232 -5.15 13.13 -4.35
C ALA A 232 -6.13 12.40 -5.29
N TYR A 233 -6.97 13.12 -6.03
CA TYR A 233 -7.89 12.58 -7.02
C TYR A 233 -7.17 11.80 -8.12
N LEU A 234 -6.19 12.41 -8.80
CA LEU A 234 -5.42 11.79 -9.89
C LEU A 234 -4.67 10.54 -9.41
N MET A 235 -4.25 10.52 -8.15
CA MET A 235 -3.59 9.37 -7.54
C MET A 235 -4.58 8.37 -6.91
N GLY A 236 -5.89 8.59 -6.98
CA GLY A 236 -6.93 7.72 -6.41
C GLY A 236 -6.81 7.60 -4.90
N HIS A 237 -6.71 8.74 -4.22
CA HIS A 237 -6.64 8.89 -2.76
C HIS A 237 -7.88 9.61 -2.22
N GLN A 238 -8.37 9.16 -1.06
CA GLN A 238 -9.47 9.81 -0.33
C GLN A 238 -8.99 10.65 0.88
N ALA A 239 -7.68 10.93 0.92
CA ALA A 239 -7.07 11.70 1.98
C ALA A 239 -5.83 12.43 1.45
N THR A 240 -5.79 13.75 1.59
CA THR A 240 -4.72 14.59 1.05
C THR A 240 -3.35 14.29 1.67
N ALA A 241 -3.27 13.78 2.91
CA ALA A 241 -1.99 13.37 3.52
C ALA A 241 -1.29 12.25 2.73
N SER A 242 -2.04 11.48 1.93
CA SER A 242 -1.47 10.39 1.13
C SER A 242 -0.52 10.90 0.03
N VAL A 243 -0.61 12.18 -0.33
CA VAL A 243 0.28 12.84 -1.31
C VAL A 243 1.74 12.91 -0.81
N ASP A 244 1.96 12.92 0.50
CA ASP A 244 3.31 12.97 1.10
C ASP A 244 4.10 11.67 0.90
N ARG A 245 3.44 10.61 0.42
CA ARG A 245 4.08 9.33 0.11
C ARG A 245 4.94 9.38 -1.16
N TYR A 246 4.66 10.33 -2.06
CA TYR A 246 5.37 10.48 -3.33
C TYR A 246 6.63 11.34 -3.20
N GLY A 247 7.48 11.31 -4.22
CA GLY A 247 8.75 12.03 -4.24
C GLY A 247 8.60 13.56 -4.15
N ASN A 248 9.74 14.24 -4.23
CA ASN A 248 9.81 15.69 -4.19
C ASN A 248 9.62 16.28 -5.60
N ARG A 249 8.99 17.45 -5.71
CA ARG A 249 8.87 18.21 -6.98
C ARG A 249 10.21 18.41 -7.70
N LYS A 250 11.33 18.47 -6.97
CA LYS A 250 12.69 18.59 -7.53
C LYS A 250 13.16 17.35 -8.32
N THR A 251 12.50 16.20 -8.13
CA THR A 251 12.84 14.93 -8.80
C THR A 251 11.99 14.67 -10.05
N ALA A 252 11.11 15.62 -10.36
CA ALA A 252 10.26 15.56 -11.53
C ALA A 252 11.07 15.92 -12.80
N LYS A 253 10.69 15.34 -13.93
CA LYS A 253 11.46 15.28 -15.18
C LYS A 253 10.80 16.00 -16.35
N GLY A 254 9.54 16.40 -16.23
CA GLY A 254 8.79 16.92 -17.37
C GLY A 254 7.92 15.85 -18.00
N GLY A 255 6.99 16.28 -18.86
CA GLY A 255 6.09 15.40 -19.60
C GLY A 255 4.64 15.89 -19.55
N LYS A 256 3.84 15.33 -20.45
CA LYS A 256 2.38 15.50 -20.43
C LYS A 256 1.82 14.75 -19.23
N LEU A 257 0.92 15.41 -18.49
CA LEU A 257 0.29 14.87 -17.30
C LEU A 257 -1.20 14.65 -17.56
N PRO A 258 -1.81 13.62 -16.94
CA PRO A 258 -3.26 13.53 -16.93
C PRO A 258 -3.85 14.70 -16.15
N SER A 259 -4.99 15.21 -16.62
CA SER A 259 -5.82 16.19 -15.92
C SER A 259 -7.04 15.53 -15.28
N CYS A 260 -7.70 16.27 -14.40
CA CYS A 260 -9.04 15.90 -13.94
C CYS A 260 -10.04 16.37 -15.01
N PRO A 261 -11.09 15.61 -15.31
CA PRO A 261 -12.23 16.13 -16.05
C PRO A 261 -12.82 17.37 -15.36
N THR A 262 -13.43 18.28 -16.13
CA THR A 262 -14.04 19.51 -15.59
C THR A 262 -15.16 19.22 -14.59
N ASP A 263 -15.84 18.08 -14.76
CA ASP A 263 -16.94 17.57 -13.93
C ASP A 263 -16.49 16.63 -12.81
N ALA A 264 -15.19 16.57 -12.50
CA ALA A 264 -14.66 15.66 -11.49
C ALA A 264 -15.17 16.00 -10.07
N ASP A 265 -15.81 15.02 -9.41
CA ASP A 265 -16.21 15.13 -8.01
C ASP A 265 -15.02 14.90 -7.06
N LEU A 266 -14.65 15.94 -6.32
CA LEU A 266 -13.58 15.94 -5.32
C LEU A 266 -14.11 15.87 -3.88
N SER A 267 -15.44 15.91 -3.67
CA SER A 267 -16.08 16.05 -2.35
C SER A 267 -15.74 14.93 -1.37
N GLN A 268 -15.49 13.72 -1.90
CA GLN A 268 -15.16 12.54 -1.11
C GLN A 268 -13.71 12.53 -0.58
N ILE A 269 -12.89 13.50 -0.98
CA ILE A 269 -11.48 13.58 -0.59
C ILE A 269 -11.33 14.41 0.69
N ARG A 270 -10.95 13.74 1.78
CA ARG A 270 -10.75 14.41 3.06
C ARG A 270 -9.44 15.20 3.10
N ILE A 271 -9.53 16.42 3.61
CA ILE A 271 -8.36 17.25 3.90
C ILE A 271 -7.75 16.78 5.22
N THR A 272 -6.62 16.08 5.13
CA THR A 272 -5.94 15.50 6.31
C THR A 272 -4.45 15.85 6.36
N HIS A 273 -3.99 16.69 5.43
CA HIS A 273 -2.59 17.08 5.38
C HIS A 273 -2.31 18.14 6.43
N ASN A 274 -1.11 18.12 6.97
CA ASN A 274 -0.66 19.18 7.85
C ASN A 274 -0.42 20.45 7.03
N PRO A 275 -1.04 21.59 7.38
CA PRO A 275 -0.73 22.86 6.72
C PRO A 275 0.75 23.25 6.91
N LEU A 276 1.32 23.84 5.87
CA LEU A 276 2.58 24.59 6.01
C LEU A 276 2.26 25.91 6.71
N PRO A 277 3.01 26.34 7.74
CA PRO A 277 2.86 27.68 8.29
C PRO A 277 3.39 28.71 7.28
N VAL A 278 2.95 29.95 7.48
CA VAL A 278 3.31 31.13 6.68
C VAL A 278 4.83 31.32 6.54
N ASP A 279 5.60 30.92 7.56
CA ASP A 279 7.07 31.04 7.60
C ASP A 279 7.80 29.83 6.96
N ASN A 280 7.10 28.87 6.34
CA ASN A 280 7.65 27.70 5.62
C ASN A 280 8.66 26.81 6.40
N LYS A 281 8.80 26.98 7.72
CA LYS A 281 9.84 26.30 8.52
C LYS A 281 9.43 24.93 9.06
N ASN A 282 8.17 24.70 9.47
CA ASN A 282 7.73 23.43 10.08
C ASN A 282 6.22 23.16 9.94
N TYR A 283 5.77 21.99 9.52
CA TYR A 283 4.33 21.66 9.39
C TYR A 283 3.50 21.81 10.69
N CYS A 284 2.37 22.52 10.64
CA CYS A 284 1.37 22.57 11.71
C CYS A 284 0.47 21.33 11.65
N LYS A 285 0.19 20.67 12.78
CA LYS A 285 -0.68 19.47 12.79
C LYS A 285 -2.11 19.87 12.42
N SER A 286 -2.71 19.17 11.45
CA SER A 286 -4.15 19.32 11.18
C SER A 286 -4.98 18.86 12.38
N ALA A 287 -5.96 19.66 12.80
CA ALA A 287 -6.92 19.26 13.82
C ALA A 287 -7.83 18.16 13.26
N MET A 288 -7.57 16.91 13.63
CA MET A 288 -8.51 15.81 13.32
C MET A 288 -9.79 15.99 14.14
N GLN A 289 -10.94 16.10 13.46
CA GLN A 289 -12.24 15.81 14.05
C GLN A 289 -12.25 14.35 14.52
N LYS A 290 -12.31 14.14 15.83
CA LYS A 290 -12.55 12.83 16.45
C LYS A 290 -14.05 12.56 16.40
N THR A 291 -14.49 11.56 15.68
CA THR A 291 -15.77 10.90 15.96
C THR A 291 -15.54 9.85 17.04
N GLU A 292 -16.25 9.99 18.15
CA GLU A 292 -16.21 9.13 19.32
C GLU A 292 -16.80 7.74 19.01
N PRO A 293 -16.27 6.64 19.59
CA PRO A 293 -16.93 5.34 19.53
C PRO A 293 -17.96 5.19 20.65
N GLU A 294 -19.21 4.90 20.27
CA GLU A 294 -20.28 4.49 21.17
C GLU A 294 -19.95 3.17 21.90
N SER A 295 -20.22 3.19 23.21
CA SER A 295 -20.12 2.09 24.15
C SER A 295 -21.14 0.99 23.89
N LYS A 296 -20.74 -0.29 23.99
CA LYS A 296 -21.67 -1.40 24.23
C LYS A 296 -21.28 -2.19 25.48
N LYS A 297 -22.32 -2.48 26.25
CA LYS A 297 -22.36 -3.02 27.61
C LYS A 297 -21.87 -4.47 27.70
N GLU A 298 -21.42 -4.81 28.90
CA GLU A 298 -20.99 -6.11 29.39
C GLU A 298 -22.15 -7.12 29.42
N ASP A 299 -21.82 -8.40 29.22
CA ASP A 299 -22.58 -9.49 29.81
C ASP A 299 -21.62 -10.60 30.27
N ASN A 300 -21.86 -11.06 31.50
CA ASN A 300 -21.00 -11.96 32.27
C ASN A 300 -21.49 -13.40 32.10
N SER A 301 -20.62 -14.31 31.64
CA SER A 301 -20.81 -15.73 31.94
C SER A 301 -19.48 -16.49 31.99
N ASN A 302 -19.15 -16.91 33.20
CA ASN A 302 -18.07 -17.80 33.61
C ASN A 302 -18.16 -19.16 32.92
N ILE A 303 -17.21 -19.56 32.06
CA ILE A 303 -16.98 -20.98 31.74
C ILE A 303 -15.49 -21.30 31.62
N SER A 304 -15.15 -22.42 32.27
CA SER A 304 -13.87 -23.00 32.65
C SER A 304 -12.93 -23.42 31.51
N MET A 305 -11.65 -23.48 31.86
CA MET A 305 -10.49 -23.83 31.04
C MET A 305 -10.56 -25.22 30.37
N LYS A 306 -10.04 -25.31 29.14
CA LYS A 306 -9.10 -26.37 28.69
C LYS A 306 -8.58 -26.15 27.24
N GLY A 307 -7.25 -26.05 27.11
CA GLY A 307 -6.49 -26.75 26.06
C GLY A 307 -6.26 -26.09 24.67
N LEU A 308 -5.41 -25.06 24.59
CA LEU A 308 -4.87 -24.47 23.34
C LEU A 308 -3.96 -25.41 22.51
N ALA A 309 -3.73 -26.65 22.95
CA ALA A 309 -2.74 -27.56 22.37
C ALA A 309 -3.25 -28.40 21.17
N ALA A 310 -4.56 -28.47 20.91
CA ALA A 310 -5.11 -29.50 20.01
C ALA A 310 -5.28 -29.11 18.53
N TYR A 311 -5.03 -27.85 18.12
CA TYR A 311 -5.39 -27.40 16.75
C TYR A 311 -4.21 -27.10 15.81
N ILE A 312 -2.95 -27.18 16.28
CA ILE A 312 -1.78 -26.80 15.45
C ILE A 312 -1.23 -27.97 14.60
N SER A 313 -1.85 -29.15 14.68
CA SER A 313 -1.43 -30.35 13.93
C SER A 313 -2.37 -30.75 12.78
N ARG A 314 -3.17 -29.82 12.25
CA ARG A 314 -3.97 -30.03 11.02
C ARG A 314 -3.73 -28.94 9.98
#